data_AF-Q5W2M4-F1
#
_entry.id   AF-Q5W2M4-F1
#
_cell.length_a   1.000
_cell.length_b   1.000
_cell.length_c   1.000
_cell.angle_alpha   90.00
_cell.angle_beta   90.00
_cell.angle_gamma   90.00
#
_symmetry.space_group_name_H-M   'P 1'
#
loop_
_entity.id
_entity.type
_entity.pdbx_description
1 polymer ?
#
loop_
_entity_poly.entity_id
_entity_poly.type
_entity_poly.pdbx_seq_one_letter_code
_entity_poly.pdbx_strand_id
1 'polypeptide(L)'
;MYICPLCNREFDTLIYLKKHFKSHNISYCPYCRRRYKSPLGHFAKKSDEQHLVIYYLSTNLYRNHKPYTKLFKEASEIAKKLVRK
;
A
#
# COMPACT_ATOMS: atom_id res chain seq x y z
N MET A 1 -9.44 -4.85 -13.57
CA MET A 1 -9.32 -5.69 -12.35
C MET A 1 -8.22 -5.11 -11.46
N TYR A 2 -8.10 -5.53 -10.20
CA TYR A 2 -7.06 -5.04 -9.28
C TYR A 2 -6.07 -6.14 -8.92
N ILE A 3 -4.77 -5.89 -9.07
CA ILE A 3 -3.71 -6.88 -8.88
C ILE A 3 -2.83 -6.51 -7.69
N CYS A 4 -2.55 -7.50 -6.84
CA CYS A 4 -1.60 -7.34 -5.74
C CYS A 4 -0.17 -7.24 -6.29
N PRO A 5 0.57 -6.16 -5.98
CA PRO A 5 1.93 -5.98 -6.49
C PRO A 5 2.97 -6.92 -5.85
N LEU A 6 2.59 -7.67 -4.81
CA LEU A 6 3.50 -8.58 -4.09
C LEU A 6 3.34 -10.06 -4.48
N CYS A 7 2.14 -10.46 -4.90
CA CYS A 7 1.84 -11.86 -5.20
C CYS A 7 1.01 -12.08 -6.46
N ASN A 8 0.72 -11.01 -7.20
CA ASN A 8 -0.01 -11.00 -8.47
C ASN A 8 -1.42 -11.60 -8.41
N ARG A 9 -2.00 -11.77 -7.21
CA ARG A 9 -3.42 -12.15 -7.05
C ARG A 9 -4.34 -11.04 -7.54
N GLU A 10 -5.40 -11.46 -8.21
CA GLU A 10 -6.41 -10.58 -8.79
C GLU A 10 -7.63 -10.45 -7.87
N PHE A 11 -8.24 -9.27 -7.89
CA PHE A 11 -9.40 -8.91 -7.11
C PHE A 11 -10.34 -8.04 -7.95
N ASP A 12 -11.65 -8.26 -7.79
CA ASP A 12 -12.66 -7.49 -8.51
C ASP A 12 -12.74 -6.03 -8.04
N THR A 13 -12.38 -5.78 -6.78
CA THR A 13 -12.43 -4.43 -6.19
C THR A 13 -11.16 -4.07 -5.43
N LEU A 14 -10.86 -2.77 -5.39
CA LEU A 14 -9.74 -2.23 -4.62
C LEU A 14 -9.89 -2.50 -3.11
N ILE A 15 -11.12 -2.60 -2.61
CA ILE A 15 -11.41 -2.91 -1.21
C ILE A 15 -10.94 -4.33 -0.88
N TYR A 16 -11.23 -5.31 -1.75
CA TYR A 16 -10.77 -6.68 -1.56
C TYR A 16 -9.25 -6.79 -1.67
N LEU A 17 -8.63 -6.08 -2.63
CA LEU A 17 -7.18 -5.99 -2.72
C LEU A 17 -6.57 -5.43 -1.42
N LYS A 18 -7.09 -4.32 -0.89
CA LYS A 18 -6.61 -3.73 0.38
C LYS A 18 -6.77 -4.69 1.56
N LYS A 19 -7.92 -5.37 1.68
CA LYS A 19 -8.16 -6.38 2.71
C LYS A 19 -7.14 -7.52 2.61
N HIS A 20 -6.91 -8.02 1.40
CA HIS A 20 -5.91 -9.04 1.14
C HIS A 20 -4.49 -8.55 1.50
N PHE A 21 -4.16 -7.31 1.20
CA PHE A 21 -2.82 -6.76 1.41
C PHE A 21 -2.35 -6.82 2.88
N LYS A 22 -3.28 -6.78 3.84
CA LYS A 22 -2.97 -7.01 5.28
C LYS A 22 -2.36 -8.37 5.59
N SER A 23 -2.69 -9.38 4.80
CA SER A 23 -2.15 -10.73 5.01
C SER A 23 -0.65 -10.79 4.71
N HIS A 24 -0.13 -9.84 3.93
CA HIS A 24 1.31 -9.68 3.78
C HIS A 24 1.93 -9.17 5.07
N ASN A 25 3.10 -9.69 5.41
CA ASN A 25 3.83 -9.24 6.58
C ASN A 25 4.41 -7.84 6.33
N ILE A 26 3.66 -6.80 6.73
CA ILE A 26 4.01 -5.40 6.52
C ILE A 26 5.24 -4.99 7.36
N SER A 27 5.70 -5.79 8.34
CA SER A 27 6.91 -5.50 9.13
C SER A 27 8.22 -5.56 8.32
N TYR A 28 8.17 -6.17 7.14
CA TYR A 28 9.27 -6.31 6.20
C TYR A 28 8.96 -5.55 4.90
N CYS A 29 9.90 -4.74 4.44
CA CYS A 29 9.79 -4.12 3.13
C CYS A 29 10.30 -5.09 2.05
N PRO A 30 9.45 -5.52 1.09
CA PRO A 30 9.85 -6.46 0.04
C PRO A 30 10.84 -5.86 -0.96
N TYR A 31 10.82 -4.54 -1.15
CA TYR A 31 11.70 -3.84 -2.08
C TYR A 31 13.06 -3.50 -1.47
N CYS A 32 13.09 -3.04 -0.22
CA CYS A 32 14.35 -2.76 0.50
C CYS A 32 14.98 -4.00 1.14
N ARG A 33 14.26 -5.13 1.18
CA ARG A 33 14.65 -6.38 1.84
C ARG A 33 15.11 -6.21 3.29
N ARG A 34 14.43 -5.32 4.03
CA ARG A 34 14.76 -4.96 5.42
C ARG A 34 13.51 -4.87 6.29
N ARG A 35 13.68 -5.16 7.58
CA ARG A 35 12.65 -4.98 8.62
C ARG A 35 12.75 -3.58 9.19
N TYR A 36 11.60 -2.97 9.49
CA TYR A 36 11.54 -1.62 10.06
C TYR A 36 10.67 -1.62 11.32
N LYS A 37 11.10 -0.85 12.33
CA LYS A 37 10.33 -0.65 13.57
C LYS A 37 8.96 -0.01 13.29
N SER A 38 8.90 0.91 12.32
CA SER A 38 7.66 1.51 11.82
C SER A 38 7.60 1.38 10.30
N PRO A 39 6.96 0.33 9.78
CA PRO A 39 6.86 0.12 8.34
C PRO A 39 6.04 1.20 7.64
N LEU A 40 4.90 1.61 8.22
CA LEU A 40 4.11 2.72 7.69
C LEU A 40 4.93 4.01 7.61
N GLY A 41 5.75 4.30 8.63
CA GLY A 41 6.66 5.43 8.60
C GLY A 41 7.76 5.30 7.54
N HIS A 42 8.29 4.10 7.32
CA HIS A 42 9.24 3.81 6.23
C HIS A 42 8.62 4.05 4.85
N PHE A 43 7.44 3.49 4.58
CA PHE A 43 6.75 3.69 3.30
C PHE A 43 6.36 5.15 3.08
N ALA A 44 5.92 5.85 4.12
CA ALA A 44 5.54 7.26 4.02
C ALA A 44 6.73 8.21 3.76
N LYS A 45 7.91 7.88 4.29
CA LYS A 45 9.14 8.68 4.06
C LYS A 45 9.74 8.48 2.67
N LYS A 46 9.35 7.42 1.97
CA LYS A 46 9.86 7.06 0.65
C LYS A 46 8.91 7.58 -0.42
N SER A 47 9.42 8.45 -1.29
CA SER A 47 8.66 9.04 -2.39
C SER A 47 8.70 8.21 -3.68
N ASP A 48 9.20 6.97 -3.63
CA ASP A 48 9.18 6.09 -4.80
C ASP A 48 7.82 5.42 -4.98
N GLU A 49 7.47 5.13 -6.23
CA GLU A 49 6.16 4.60 -6.59
C GLU A 49 5.82 3.31 -5.82
N GLN A 50 6.79 2.41 -5.68
CA GLN A 50 6.62 1.13 -5.00
C GLN A 50 6.24 1.31 -3.52
N HIS A 51 6.93 2.20 -2.81
CA HIS A 51 6.65 2.50 -1.40
C HIS A 51 5.36 3.29 -1.24
N LEU A 52 5.02 4.18 -2.18
CA LEU A 52 3.74 4.89 -2.18
C LEU A 52 2.55 3.92 -2.39
N VAL A 53 2.69 2.92 -3.27
CA VAL A 53 1.66 1.88 -3.43
C VAL A 53 1.49 1.08 -2.15
N ILE A 54 2.59 0.60 -1.54
CA ILE A 54 2.51 -0.14 -0.29
C ILE A 54 1.93 0.73 0.83
N TYR A 55 2.34 1.99 0.94
CA TYR A 55 1.77 2.94 1.89
C TYR A 55 0.26 3.05 1.71
N TYR A 56 -0.22 3.30 0.49
CA TYR A 56 -1.64 3.41 0.21
C TYR A 56 -2.41 2.12 0.50
N LEU A 57 -1.89 0.95 0.11
CA LEU A 57 -2.54 -0.34 0.37
C LEU A 57 -2.54 -0.71 1.86
N SER A 58 -1.54 -0.23 2.61
CA SER A 58 -1.43 -0.41 4.06
C SER A 58 -2.30 0.59 4.85
N THR A 59 -2.64 1.73 4.25
CA THR A 59 -3.52 2.74 4.87
C THR A 59 -5.01 2.37 4.77
N ASN A 60 -5.72 2.55 5.88
CA ASN A 60 -7.19 2.51 6.04
C ASN A 60 -7.87 1.15 6.10
N LEU A 61 -7.64 0.42 7.19
CA LEU A 61 -8.50 -0.68 7.59
C LEU A 61 -8.82 -0.72 9.10
N TYR A 62 -8.57 0.40 9.80
CA TYR A 62 -9.17 0.69 11.10
C TYR A 62 -10.07 1.91 10.91
N ARG A 63 -11.35 1.76 11.27
CA ARG A 63 -12.33 2.86 11.28
C ARG A 63 -11.67 4.02 12.04
N ASN A 64 -11.64 5.21 11.42
CA ASN A 64 -11.17 6.51 11.94
C ASN A 64 -9.78 7.03 11.53
N HIS A 65 -8.95 6.29 10.78
CA HIS A 65 -7.75 6.90 10.19
C HIS A 65 -8.10 7.49 8.81
N LYS A 66 -8.17 8.82 8.71
CA LYS A 66 -8.19 9.55 7.43
C LYS A 66 -6.91 10.39 7.37
N PRO A 67 -5.79 9.87 6.84
CA PRO A 67 -4.64 10.71 6.57
C PRO A 67 -5.00 11.58 5.36
N TYR A 68 -5.64 12.72 5.58
CA TYR A 68 -5.95 13.70 4.53
C TYR A 68 -4.70 14.54 4.25
N THR A 69 -3.59 13.88 3.91
CA THR A 69 -2.30 14.48 3.64
C THR A 69 -2.04 14.53 2.14
N LYS A 70 -1.21 15.49 1.69
CA LYS A 70 -0.76 15.59 0.29
C LYS A 70 -0.15 14.26 -0.19
N LEU A 71 0.64 13.62 0.67
CA LEU A 71 1.24 12.31 0.44
C LEU A 71 0.20 11.21 0.20
N PHE A 72 -0.90 11.19 0.96
CA PHE A 72 -1.94 10.19 0.77
C PHE A 72 -2.67 10.38 -0.57
N LYS A 73 -2.93 11.64 -0.96
CA LYS A 73 -3.53 11.93 -2.27
C LYS A 73 -2.64 11.40 -3.39
N GLU A 74 -1.35 11.74 -3.36
CA GLU A 74 -0.34 11.27 -4.31
C GLU A 74 -0.25 9.73 -4.36
N ALA A 75 -0.09 9.10 -3.19
CA ALA A 75 -0.02 7.65 -3.08
C ALA A 75 -1.28 6.96 -3.62
N SER A 76 -2.46 7.56 -3.43
CA SER A 76 -3.73 7.00 -3.91
C SER A 76 -3.84 7.01 -5.43
N GLU A 77 -3.35 8.04 -6.10
CA GLU A 77 -3.39 8.14 -7.56
C GLU A 77 -2.40 7.18 -8.20
N ILE A 78 -1.17 7.11 -7.67
CA ILE A 78 -0.14 6.17 -8.12
C ILE A 78 -0.60 4.72 -7.90
N ALA A 79 -1.10 4.40 -6.70
CA ALA A 79 -1.56 3.05 -6.40
C ALA A 79 -2.69 2.61 -7.32
N LYS A 80 -3.71 3.45 -7.52
CA LYS A 80 -4.81 3.13 -8.44
C LYS A 80 -4.33 2.92 -9.88
N LYS A 81 -3.34 3.69 -10.33
CA LYS A 81 -2.74 3.53 -11.66
C LYS A 81 -1.97 2.21 -11.80
N LEU A 82 -1.18 1.84 -10.78
CA LEU A 82 -0.28 0.69 -10.86
C LEU A 82 -0.94 -0.65 -10.53
N VAL A 83 -1.94 -0.66 -9.65
CA VAL A 83 -2.63 -1.90 -9.27
C VAL A 83 -3.82 -2.22 -10.17
N ARG A 84 -4.26 -1.28 -11.01
CA ARG A 84 -5.35 -1.49 -11.96
C ARG A 84 -4.80 -2.00 -13.28
N LYS A 85 -5.20 -3.22 -13.64
CA LYS A 85 -4.97 -3.84 -14.96
C LYS A 85 -6.26 -3.79 -15.77
#